data_AF-A0A850QEE8-F1
#
_entry.id   AF-A0A850QEE8-F1
#
_cell.length_a   1.000
_cell.length_b   1.000
_cell.length_c   1.000
_cell.angle_alpha   90.00
_cell.angle_beta   90.00
_cell.angle_gamma   90.00
#
_symmetry.space_group_name_H-M   'P 1'
#
loop_
_entity.id
_entity.type
_entity.pdbx_description
1 polymer ?
#
loop_
_entity_poly.entity_id
_entity_poly.type
_entity_poly.pdbx_seq_one_letter_code
_entity_poly.pdbx_strand_id
1 'polypeptide(L)'
;MKTNKLPMIFLTAWTLCSCSVFSDRKHQSDGFYTGAAIQEISVERTQDGRQFVTSLSPQFVMERFETRNAGRTIIYVALTDGDTGGLIFIDNHLWATVSRQDALAFYSCRGYVTAVQQHWAKEAARWVDTLLAASQETHSITLHLTGKSSLRSIVEVVNDPSLSQVSSLIDLGSNPLGIFRKLSSARDTLVEHDYYQKTLQRLIGVTTGMEEKKVAEIIKPEDVSFVNGGLIMAYPRFSLEYFVSNGIVKVVQQPSFHQLSRSQAALFYLPGTKWDQCTLQGWRNAVPAQTFDVLPHTAP
;
A
#
# COMPACT_ATOMS: atom_id res chain seq x y z
N MET A 1 -20.04 -24.71 75.50
CA MET A 1 -18.73 -25.40 75.48
C MET A 1 -18.20 -25.43 74.06
N LYS A 2 -16.88 -25.23 73.92
CA LYS A 2 -16.04 -25.16 72.71
C LYS A 2 -16.23 -26.41 71.81
N THR A 3 -16.03 -26.43 70.49
CA THR A 3 -14.79 -26.15 69.75
C THR A 3 -14.98 -26.18 68.21
N ASN A 4 -14.32 -25.24 67.53
CA ASN A 4 -13.51 -25.32 66.29
C ASN A 4 -13.87 -26.27 65.12
N LYS A 5 -13.94 -25.72 63.91
CA LYS A 5 -12.83 -25.75 62.91
C LYS A 5 -13.15 -24.91 61.65
N LEU A 6 -12.23 -24.02 61.29
CA LEU A 6 -12.13 -23.36 59.97
C LEU A 6 -11.75 -24.38 58.87
N PRO A 7 -11.99 -24.02 57.60
CA PRO A 7 -10.96 -24.20 56.59
C PRO A 7 -10.53 -22.86 55.97
N MET A 8 -9.22 -22.80 55.81
CA MET A 8 -8.35 -21.76 55.28
C MET A 8 -8.40 -21.80 53.76
N ILE A 9 -8.81 -20.72 53.10
CA ILE A 9 -8.65 -20.55 51.65
C ILE A 9 -7.56 -19.52 51.41
N PHE A 10 -6.49 -20.00 50.77
CA PHE A 10 -5.32 -19.24 50.33
C PHE A 10 -5.73 -18.15 49.32
N LEU A 11 -5.46 -16.89 49.65
CA LEU A 11 -5.35 -15.80 48.69
C LEU A 11 -3.94 -15.85 48.08
N THR A 12 -3.80 -16.27 46.82
CA THR A 12 -2.57 -16.07 46.05
C THR A 12 -2.64 -14.72 45.34
N ALA A 13 -1.73 -13.84 45.73
CA ALA A 13 -1.49 -12.55 45.12
C ALA A 13 -0.99 -12.73 43.67
N TRP A 14 -1.69 -12.11 42.72
CA TRP A 14 -1.15 -11.88 41.38
C TRP A 14 -0.45 -10.52 41.36
N THR A 15 0.86 -10.60 41.18
CA THR A 15 1.79 -9.50 40.99
C THR A 15 1.50 -8.78 39.68
N LEU A 16 1.11 -7.51 39.78
CA LEU A 16 1.13 -6.53 38.69
C LEU A 16 2.59 -6.27 38.29
N CYS A 17 3.01 -6.81 37.15
CA CYS A 17 4.26 -6.42 36.49
C CYS A 17 3.92 -5.43 35.37
N SER A 18 3.91 -4.15 35.73
CA SER A 18 3.76 -3.04 34.80
C SER A 18 5.11 -2.78 34.11
N CYS A 19 5.31 -3.33 32.90
CA CYS A 19 6.38 -2.86 32.02
C CYS A 19 6.00 -1.48 31.46
N SER A 20 6.68 -0.47 31.98
CA SER A 20 6.66 0.90 31.48
C SER A 20 7.40 0.96 30.14
N VAL A 21 6.67 1.12 29.03
CA VAL A 21 7.26 1.51 27.75
C VAL A 21 7.50 3.01 27.79
N PHE A 22 8.73 3.38 28.12
CA PHE A 22 9.22 4.75 28.05
C PHE A 22 9.41 5.12 26.58
N SER A 23 8.45 5.85 26.00
CA SER A 23 8.55 6.44 24.67
C SER A 23 9.44 7.68 24.75
N ASP A 24 10.73 7.54 24.45
CA ASP A 24 11.65 8.68 24.32
C ASP A 24 11.37 9.41 23.01
N ARG A 25 10.60 10.50 23.08
CA ARG A 25 10.43 11.47 21.99
C ARG A 25 11.72 12.27 21.86
N LYS A 26 12.55 11.98 20.86
CA LYS A 26 13.54 12.94 20.38
C LYS A 26 13.04 13.63 19.12
N HIS A 27 12.97 14.95 19.25
CA HIS A 27 12.74 15.94 18.20
C HIS A 27 13.55 15.63 16.94
N GLN A 28 12.87 15.46 15.81
CA GLN A 28 13.46 15.46 14.49
C GLN A 28 13.42 16.90 13.96
N SER A 29 14.54 17.59 14.09
CA SER A 29 14.81 18.88 13.45
C SER A 29 15.15 18.66 11.98
N ASP A 30 14.67 19.57 11.13
CA ASP A 30 14.94 19.68 9.70
C ASP A 30 16.42 19.44 9.35
N GLY A 31 16.66 18.45 8.51
CA GLY A 31 17.96 18.11 7.98
C GLY A 31 17.81 17.58 6.56
N PHE A 32 18.34 18.34 5.61
CA PHE A 32 18.57 17.98 4.21
C PHE A 32 19.04 16.51 4.08
N TYR A 33 18.30 15.68 3.32
CA TYR A 33 18.58 14.24 3.19
C TYR A 33 19.91 13.97 2.47
N THR A 34 20.97 13.72 3.23
CA THR A 34 22.20 13.08 2.76
C THR A 34 22.19 11.60 3.18
N GLY A 35 22.05 10.70 2.21
CA GLY A 35 22.26 9.26 2.35
C GLY A 35 21.00 8.44 2.67
N ALA A 36 20.38 7.83 1.66
CA ALA A 36 19.34 6.83 1.90
C ALA A 36 19.95 5.61 2.61
N ALA A 37 19.56 5.38 3.86
CA ALA A 37 19.97 4.23 4.63
C ALA A 37 19.35 2.97 4.03
N ILE A 38 20.16 1.91 3.87
CA ILE A 38 19.66 0.59 3.52
C ILE A 38 18.83 0.10 4.71
N GLN A 39 17.56 -0.19 4.47
CA GLN A 39 16.64 -0.78 5.44
C GLN A 39 16.56 -2.28 5.21
N GLU A 40 16.85 -3.04 6.26
CA GLU A 40 16.70 -4.49 6.27
C GLU A 40 15.40 -4.86 7.01
N ILE A 41 14.52 -5.63 6.35
CA ILE A 41 13.23 -6.04 6.92
C ILE A 41 13.06 -7.54 6.79
N SER A 42 13.03 -8.25 7.91
CA SER A 42 12.74 -9.68 7.94
C SER A 42 11.23 -9.94 7.94
N VAL A 43 10.79 -10.75 7.01
CA VAL A 43 9.40 -11.19 6.85
C VAL A 43 9.31 -12.68 7.11
N GLU A 44 8.43 -13.08 8.03
CA GLU A 44 8.22 -14.49 8.39
C GLU A 44 6.77 -14.90 8.12
N ARG A 45 6.57 -16.21 7.92
CA ARG A 45 5.24 -16.81 7.70
C ARG A 45 4.20 -16.44 8.75
N THR A 46 4.62 -16.27 10.01
CA THR A 46 3.75 -15.99 11.16
C THR A 46 3.36 -14.52 11.29
N GLN A 47 4.02 -13.62 10.55
CA GLN A 47 3.67 -12.20 10.58
C GLN A 47 2.35 -11.95 9.86
N ASP A 48 1.52 -11.07 10.42
CA ASP A 48 0.27 -10.66 9.77
C ASP A 48 0.58 -9.86 8.50
N GLY A 49 0.32 -10.47 7.35
CA GLY A 49 0.60 -9.88 6.04
C GLY A 49 -0.12 -8.56 5.80
N ARG A 50 -1.32 -8.38 6.35
CA ARG A 50 -2.08 -7.14 6.18
C ARG A 50 -1.47 -6.01 6.99
N GLN A 51 -1.12 -6.28 8.24
CA GLN A 51 -0.41 -5.33 9.10
C GLN A 51 0.95 -4.97 8.51
N PHE A 52 1.69 -5.96 8.00
CA PHE A 52 2.96 -5.74 7.33
C PHE A 52 2.82 -4.85 6.09
N VAL A 53 1.94 -5.21 5.16
CA VAL A 53 1.76 -4.46 3.90
C VAL A 53 1.28 -3.03 4.14
N THR A 54 0.48 -2.80 5.20
CA THR A 54 -0.01 -1.47 5.55
C THR A 54 1.02 -0.63 6.31
N SER A 55 2.00 -1.24 6.98
CA SER A 55 3.06 -0.55 7.71
C SER A 55 4.28 -0.21 6.84
N LEU A 56 4.45 -0.87 5.68
CA LEU A 56 5.50 -0.53 4.73
C LEU A 56 5.40 0.92 4.28
N SER A 57 6.55 1.61 4.27
CA SER A 57 6.59 2.99 3.79
C SER A 57 6.18 3.05 2.32
N PRO A 58 5.33 4.02 1.91
CA PRO A 58 4.88 4.13 0.52
C PRO A 58 6.01 4.18 -0.50
N GLN A 59 7.16 4.75 -0.18
CA GLN A 59 8.34 4.84 -1.06
C GLN A 59 8.87 3.48 -1.55
N PHE A 60 8.64 2.41 -0.78
CA PHE A 60 9.07 1.05 -1.10
C PHE A 60 7.99 0.23 -1.80
N VAL A 61 6.78 0.78 -1.92
CA VAL A 61 5.62 0.07 -2.46
C VAL A 61 5.25 0.66 -3.81
N MET A 62 5.37 -0.15 -4.85
CA MET A 62 4.88 0.20 -6.18
C MET A 62 3.36 0.07 -6.21
N GLU A 63 2.84 -1.06 -5.72
CA GLU A 63 1.41 -1.27 -5.57
C GLU A 63 1.12 -2.34 -4.53
N ARG A 64 -0.15 -2.42 -4.12
CA ARG A 64 -0.69 -3.49 -3.29
C ARG A 64 -2.16 -3.71 -3.59
N PHE A 65 -2.59 -4.94 -3.48
CA PHE A 65 -4.02 -5.26 -3.51
C PHE A 65 -4.37 -6.40 -2.57
N GLU A 66 -5.65 -6.42 -2.21
CA GLU A 66 -6.29 -7.52 -1.51
C GLU A 66 -7.45 -8.03 -2.37
N THR A 67 -7.59 -9.34 -2.52
CA THR A 67 -8.73 -9.99 -3.19
C THR A 67 -9.07 -11.31 -2.50
N ARG A 68 -10.24 -11.89 -2.79
CA ARG A 68 -10.54 -13.28 -2.43
C ARG A 68 -10.42 -14.19 -3.64
N ASN A 69 -9.71 -15.29 -3.46
CA ASN A 69 -9.61 -16.36 -4.46
C ASN A 69 -9.81 -17.71 -3.80
N ALA A 70 -10.64 -18.57 -4.39
CA ALA A 70 -11.01 -19.89 -3.86
C ALA A 70 -11.39 -19.87 -2.35
N GLY A 71 -12.07 -18.81 -1.90
CA GLY A 71 -12.50 -18.62 -0.50
C GLY A 71 -11.43 -18.04 0.45
N ARG A 72 -10.17 -17.99 0.02
CA ARG A 72 -9.02 -17.48 0.78
C ARG A 72 -8.76 -16.01 0.49
N THR A 73 -8.21 -15.29 1.46
CA THR A 73 -7.80 -13.89 1.25
C THR A 73 -6.38 -13.87 0.70
N ILE A 74 -6.17 -13.16 -0.40
CA ILE A 74 -4.88 -13.00 -1.04
C ILE A 74 -4.50 -11.52 -0.95
N ILE A 75 -3.34 -11.25 -0.36
CA ILE A 75 -2.74 -9.93 -0.30
C ILE A 75 -1.45 -9.97 -1.10
N TYR A 76 -1.29 -9.04 -2.02
CA TYR A 76 -0.08 -8.86 -2.80
C TYR A 76 0.48 -7.47 -2.56
N VAL A 77 1.81 -7.38 -2.48
CA VAL A 77 2.55 -6.12 -2.51
C VAL A 77 3.68 -6.23 -3.53
N ALA A 78 3.78 -5.26 -4.42
CA ALA A 78 4.91 -5.09 -5.33
C ALA A 78 5.85 -4.02 -4.76
N LEU A 79 7.14 -4.28 -4.81
CA LEU A 79 8.19 -3.43 -4.25
C LEU A 79 8.82 -2.56 -5.34
N THR A 80 9.21 -1.33 -4.99
CA THR A 80 9.90 -0.41 -5.92
C THR A 80 11.39 -0.76 -6.06
N ASP A 81 12.01 -1.34 -5.05
CA ASP A 81 13.43 -1.70 -5.00
C ASP A 81 13.70 -3.05 -4.33
N GLY A 82 14.98 -3.42 -4.24
CA GLY A 82 15.44 -4.71 -3.73
C GLY A 82 15.43 -5.84 -4.77
N ASP A 83 15.96 -6.99 -4.34
CA ASP A 83 16.10 -8.20 -5.16
C ASP A 83 14.76 -8.92 -5.39
N THR A 84 13.80 -8.71 -4.49
CA THR A 84 12.44 -9.25 -4.57
C THR A 84 11.50 -8.24 -5.20
N GLY A 85 10.75 -8.65 -6.21
CA GLY A 85 9.78 -7.79 -6.89
C GLY A 85 8.44 -7.65 -6.16
N GLY A 86 8.04 -8.68 -5.42
CA GLY A 86 6.82 -8.63 -4.64
C GLY A 86 6.66 -9.80 -3.68
N LEU A 87 5.72 -9.65 -2.77
CA LEU A 87 5.36 -10.64 -1.76
C LEU A 87 3.88 -10.98 -1.87
N ILE A 88 3.56 -12.26 -1.67
CA ILE A 88 2.20 -12.78 -1.64
C ILE A 88 1.94 -13.35 -0.27
N PHE A 89 0.85 -12.92 0.34
CA PHE A 89 0.31 -13.45 1.57
C PHE A 89 -1.03 -14.12 1.30
N ILE A 90 -1.24 -15.29 1.89
CA ILE A 90 -2.52 -16.00 1.86
C ILE A 90 -3.02 -16.16 3.28
N ASP A 91 -4.25 -15.71 3.51
CA ASP A 91 -4.88 -15.66 4.84
C ASP A 91 -3.95 -15.02 5.89
N ASN A 92 -3.35 -13.88 5.52
CA ASN A 92 -2.37 -13.11 6.30
C ASN A 92 -1.03 -13.80 6.59
N HIS A 93 -0.70 -14.93 5.96
CA HIS A 93 0.61 -15.58 6.15
C HIS A 93 1.47 -15.45 4.90
N LEU A 94 2.77 -15.20 5.04
CA LEU A 94 3.70 -15.18 3.91
C LEU A 94 3.63 -16.54 3.18
N TRP A 95 3.38 -16.48 1.87
CA TRP A 95 3.21 -17.65 1.02
C TRP A 95 4.30 -17.75 -0.03
N ALA A 96 4.57 -16.66 -0.74
CA ALA A 96 5.48 -16.68 -1.88
C ALA A 96 6.10 -15.31 -2.17
N THR A 97 7.18 -15.34 -2.94
CA THR A 97 7.82 -14.17 -3.53
C THR A 97 7.62 -14.14 -5.04
N VAL A 98 7.70 -12.95 -5.61
CA VAL A 98 7.62 -12.71 -7.05
C VAL A 98 8.92 -12.02 -7.48
N SER A 99 9.48 -12.46 -8.61
CA SER A 99 10.69 -11.84 -9.17
C SER A 99 10.45 -10.37 -9.53
N ARG A 100 11.50 -9.56 -9.57
CA ARG A 100 11.42 -8.15 -9.99
C ARG A 100 10.82 -7.98 -11.38
N GLN A 101 11.25 -8.81 -12.32
CA GLN A 101 10.74 -8.80 -13.69
C GLN A 101 9.26 -9.16 -13.74
N ASP A 102 8.84 -10.24 -13.06
CA ASP A 102 7.45 -10.66 -13.06
C ASP A 102 6.55 -9.62 -12.37
N ALA A 103 6.98 -9.03 -11.25
CA ALA A 103 6.21 -7.99 -10.56
C ALA A 103 5.97 -6.76 -11.46
N LEU A 104 6.99 -6.33 -12.20
CA LEU A 104 6.89 -5.20 -13.13
C LEU A 104 6.01 -5.50 -14.33
N ALA A 105 6.13 -6.70 -14.89
CA ALA A 105 5.28 -7.16 -15.97
C ALA A 105 3.82 -7.26 -15.54
N PHE A 106 3.58 -7.80 -14.34
CA PHE A 106 2.26 -7.93 -13.75
C PHE A 106 1.59 -6.57 -13.51
N TYR A 107 2.31 -5.63 -12.89
CA TYR A 107 1.86 -4.26 -12.67
C TYR A 107 1.51 -3.56 -13.98
N SER A 108 2.44 -3.57 -14.94
CA SER A 108 2.30 -2.84 -16.21
C SER A 108 1.17 -3.39 -17.07
N CYS A 109 1.05 -4.71 -17.18
CA CYS A 109 -0.03 -5.31 -17.95
C CYS A 109 -1.41 -5.10 -17.31
N ARG A 110 -1.54 -5.14 -15.97
CA ARG A 110 -2.83 -4.83 -15.33
C ARG A 110 -3.22 -3.36 -15.49
N GLY A 111 -2.24 -2.45 -15.42
CA GLY A 111 -2.43 -1.04 -15.72
C GLY A 111 -2.90 -0.80 -17.17
N TYR A 112 -2.20 -1.40 -18.13
CA TYR A 112 -2.57 -1.33 -19.55
C TYR A 112 -3.98 -1.87 -19.82
N VAL A 113 -4.30 -3.08 -19.35
CA VAL A 113 -5.63 -3.69 -19.54
C VAL A 113 -6.73 -2.81 -18.93
N THR A 114 -6.45 -2.20 -17.78
CA THR A 114 -7.37 -1.25 -17.14
C THR A 114 -7.57 0.02 -17.97
N ALA A 115 -6.52 0.53 -18.62
CA ALA A 115 -6.57 1.74 -19.44
C ALA A 115 -7.30 1.55 -20.78
N VAL A 116 -7.14 0.40 -21.43
CA VAL A 116 -7.56 0.21 -22.83
C VAL A 116 -8.67 -0.83 -23.05
N GLN A 117 -8.94 -1.69 -22.08
CA GLN A 117 -9.91 -2.78 -22.21
C GLN A 117 -10.97 -2.72 -21.12
N GLN A 118 -10.84 -3.57 -20.10
CA GLN A 118 -11.73 -3.66 -18.96
C GLN A 118 -10.90 -3.57 -17.69
N HIS A 119 -11.50 -3.04 -16.62
CA HIS A 119 -10.81 -2.95 -15.35
C HIS A 119 -10.33 -4.33 -14.88
N TRP A 120 -9.05 -4.46 -14.55
CA TRP A 120 -8.41 -5.74 -14.22
C TRP A 120 -9.16 -6.50 -13.10
N ALA A 121 -9.70 -5.76 -12.13
CA ALA A 121 -10.37 -6.29 -10.95
C ALA A 121 -11.60 -7.17 -11.27
N LYS A 122 -12.20 -7.01 -12.46
CA LYS A 122 -13.27 -7.89 -12.94
C LYS A 122 -12.84 -9.36 -13.01
N GLU A 123 -11.57 -9.60 -13.36
CA GLU A 123 -10.97 -10.93 -13.45
C GLU A 123 -9.89 -11.15 -12.38
N ALA A 124 -10.01 -10.47 -11.23
CA ALA A 124 -8.98 -10.46 -10.18
C ALA A 124 -8.56 -11.87 -9.75
N ALA A 125 -9.51 -12.79 -9.59
CA ALA A 125 -9.21 -14.18 -9.22
C ALA A 125 -8.30 -14.86 -10.26
N ARG A 126 -8.60 -14.70 -11.56
CA ARG A 126 -7.80 -15.27 -12.65
C ARG A 126 -6.41 -14.63 -12.76
N TRP A 127 -6.33 -13.32 -12.56
CA TRP A 127 -5.04 -12.61 -12.49
C TRP A 127 -4.20 -13.17 -11.34
N VAL A 128 -4.80 -13.37 -10.17
CA VAL A 128 -4.12 -13.97 -9.01
C VAL A 128 -3.69 -15.40 -9.26
N ASP A 129 -4.50 -16.24 -9.91
CA ASP A 129 -4.09 -17.60 -10.25
C ASP A 129 -2.79 -17.61 -11.08
N THR A 130 -2.69 -16.69 -12.04
CA THR A 130 -1.50 -16.58 -12.90
C THR A 130 -0.29 -15.99 -12.17
N LEU A 131 -0.53 -15.08 -11.21
CA LEU A 131 0.50 -14.56 -10.32
C LEU A 131 1.04 -15.64 -9.39
N LEU A 132 0.16 -16.45 -8.80
CA LEU A 132 0.53 -17.56 -7.93
C LEU A 132 1.36 -18.59 -8.71
N ALA A 133 0.97 -18.91 -9.94
CA ALA A 133 1.72 -19.81 -10.81
C ALA A 133 3.10 -19.27 -11.22
N ALA A 134 3.29 -17.95 -11.18
CA ALA A 134 4.57 -17.28 -11.46
C ALA A 134 5.45 -17.08 -10.21
N SER A 135 4.90 -17.33 -9.01
CA SER A 135 5.58 -17.05 -7.75
C SER A 135 6.40 -18.24 -7.25
N GLN A 136 7.35 -17.96 -6.37
CA GLN A 136 8.16 -18.97 -5.70
C GLN A 136 7.75 -19.06 -4.24
N GLU A 137 7.30 -20.23 -3.80
CA GLU A 137 6.90 -20.45 -2.40
C GLU A 137 8.06 -20.12 -1.45
N THR A 138 7.74 -19.39 -0.37
CA THR A 138 8.72 -19.05 0.67
C THR A 138 8.06 -19.02 2.05
N HIS A 139 8.86 -19.22 3.09
CA HIS A 139 8.40 -19.18 4.49
C HIS A 139 9.06 -18.07 5.32
N SER A 140 10.19 -17.56 4.84
CA SER A 140 10.83 -16.37 5.38
C SER A 140 11.64 -15.69 4.29
N ILE A 141 11.82 -14.37 4.41
CA ILE A 141 12.67 -13.60 3.52
C ILE A 141 13.18 -12.35 4.24
N THR A 142 14.41 -11.95 3.92
CA THR A 142 14.95 -10.66 4.30
C THR A 142 14.92 -9.73 3.10
N LEU A 143 14.25 -8.59 3.25
CA LEU A 143 14.22 -7.53 2.24
C LEU A 143 15.36 -6.55 2.49
N HIS A 144 16.09 -6.21 1.43
CA HIS A 144 17.11 -5.16 1.44
C HIS A 144 16.60 -3.98 0.61
N LEU A 145 16.03 -2.98 1.28
CA LEU A 145 15.42 -1.81 0.66
C LEU A 145 16.37 -0.62 0.77
N THR A 146 16.58 0.10 -0.31
CA THR A 146 17.59 1.16 -0.42
C THR A 146 16.98 2.55 -0.57
N GLY A 147 15.73 2.64 -1.03
CA GLY A 147 15.03 3.87 -1.37
C GLY A 147 15.57 4.55 -2.64
N LYS A 148 16.49 3.93 -3.38
CA LYS A 148 17.18 4.52 -4.55
C LYS A 148 16.63 4.04 -5.90
N SER A 149 15.38 3.58 -5.94
CA SER A 149 14.80 3.12 -7.20
C SER A 149 14.57 4.26 -8.18
N SER A 150 14.86 4.01 -9.47
CA SER A 150 14.36 4.84 -10.57
C SER A 150 12.84 4.69 -10.76
N LEU A 151 12.28 3.58 -10.28
CA LEU A 151 10.84 3.39 -10.16
C LEU A 151 10.38 4.15 -8.91
N ARG A 152 9.99 5.41 -9.09
CA ARG A 152 9.41 6.21 -8.00
C ARG A 152 8.15 5.53 -7.47
N SER A 153 7.93 5.60 -6.16
CA SER A 153 6.65 5.20 -5.62
C SER A 153 5.54 6.02 -6.26
N ILE A 154 4.49 5.36 -6.72
CA ILE A 154 3.37 6.06 -7.34
C ILE A 154 2.70 7.00 -6.34
N VAL A 155 2.74 6.66 -5.04
CA VAL A 155 2.25 7.54 -3.97
C VAL A 155 3.12 8.80 -3.87
N GLU A 156 4.42 8.73 -4.12
CA GLU A 156 5.29 9.91 -4.18
C GLU A 156 5.04 10.75 -5.44
N VAL A 157 4.81 10.11 -6.59
CA VAL A 157 4.53 10.82 -7.85
C VAL A 157 3.16 11.50 -7.82
N VAL A 158 2.14 10.84 -7.28
CA VAL A 158 0.78 11.39 -7.16
C VAL A 158 0.71 12.51 -6.12
N ASN A 159 1.51 12.43 -5.06
CA ASN A 159 1.54 13.45 -4.00
C ASN A 159 2.65 14.49 -4.17
N ASP A 160 3.37 14.52 -5.31
CA ASP A 160 4.44 15.49 -5.54
C ASP A 160 3.86 16.92 -5.57
N PRO A 161 4.16 17.78 -4.59
CA PRO A 161 3.65 19.14 -4.56
C PRO A 161 4.19 19.97 -5.73
N SER A 162 5.30 19.60 -6.38
CA SER A 162 5.79 20.33 -7.56
C SER A 162 4.88 20.19 -8.80
N LEU A 163 4.03 19.16 -8.84
CA LEU A 163 3.00 18.98 -9.88
C LEU A 163 1.66 19.66 -9.51
N SER A 164 1.44 20.02 -8.25
CA SER A 164 0.21 20.69 -7.78
C SER A 164 0.42 22.15 -7.33
N GLN A 165 1.66 22.61 -7.17
CA GLN A 165 2.01 23.93 -6.63
C GLN A 165 2.97 24.68 -7.56
N VAL A 166 2.44 25.18 -8.67
CA VAL A 166 2.96 26.40 -9.30
C VAL A 166 1.92 27.50 -9.13
N SER A 167 1.70 27.96 -7.89
CA SER A 167 0.88 29.17 -7.69
C SER A 167 1.07 29.97 -6.40
N SER A 168 2.05 29.70 -5.52
CA SER A 168 2.04 30.40 -4.21
C SER A 168 3.39 30.73 -3.56
N LEU A 169 4.43 30.95 -4.35
CA LEU A 169 5.71 31.46 -3.84
C LEU A 169 6.07 32.83 -4.42
N ILE A 170 5.13 33.79 -4.36
CA ILE A 170 5.45 35.21 -4.35
C ILE A 170 4.49 35.86 -3.35
N ASP A 171 4.95 36.03 -2.11
CA ASP A 171 4.58 37.11 -1.19
C ASP A 171 5.23 36.86 0.18
N LEU A 172 6.56 36.89 0.20
CA LEU A 172 7.34 37.03 1.43
C LEU A 172 7.59 38.53 1.67
N GLY A 173 6.53 39.21 2.10
CA GLY A 173 6.56 40.58 2.61
C GLY A 173 5.90 40.61 4.00
N SER A 174 6.69 40.94 5.02
CA SER A 174 6.41 40.88 6.46
C SER A 174 5.13 41.61 6.90
N ASN A 175 3.99 40.91 6.98
CA ASN A 175 2.76 41.42 7.57
C ASN A 175 2.37 40.62 8.84
N PRO A 176 2.23 41.25 10.02
CA PRO A 176 1.84 40.57 11.27
C PRO A 176 0.46 39.89 11.23
N LEU A 177 -0.46 40.33 10.36
CA LEU A 177 -1.72 39.61 10.10
C LEU A 177 -1.49 38.26 9.38
N GLY A 178 -0.36 38.14 8.68
CA GLY A 178 0.09 36.90 8.05
C GLY A 178 0.51 35.83 9.06
N ILE A 179 0.95 36.22 10.27
CA ILE A 179 1.33 35.27 11.33
C ILE A 179 0.08 34.61 11.92
N PHE A 180 -0.98 35.37 12.20
CA PHE A 180 -2.26 34.80 12.64
C PHE A 180 -2.94 33.96 11.55
N ARG A 181 -2.87 34.40 10.28
CA ARG A 181 -3.31 33.57 9.15
C ARG A 181 -2.50 32.29 9.01
N LYS A 182 -1.18 32.32 9.26
CA LYS A 182 -0.31 31.14 9.26
C LYS A 182 -0.56 30.20 10.43
N LEU A 183 -0.87 30.72 11.62
CA LEU A 183 -1.27 29.90 12.77
C LEU A 183 -2.66 29.29 12.58
N SER A 184 -3.60 30.05 12.02
CA SER A 184 -4.92 29.51 11.62
C SER A 184 -4.76 28.46 10.53
N SER A 185 -4.01 28.75 9.46
CA SER A 185 -3.80 27.80 8.37
C SER A 185 -3.02 26.59 8.84
N ALA A 186 -2.06 26.72 9.77
CA ALA A 186 -1.36 25.59 10.37
C ALA A 186 -2.30 24.74 11.23
N ARG A 187 -3.20 25.36 12.01
CA ARG A 187 -4.22 24.63 12.76
C ARG A 187 -5.22 23.94 11.84
N ASP A 188 -5.66 24.62 10.79
CA ASP A 188 -6.58 24.07 9.80
C ASP A 188 -5.91 22.92 9.02
N THR A 189 -4.61 23.05 8.73
CA THR A 189 -3.77 21.98 8.15
C THR A 189 -3.64 20.79 9.10
N LEU A 190 -3.49 21.01 10.41
CA LEU A 190 -3.43 19.94 11.41
C LEU A 190 -4.76 19.21 11.57
N VAL A 191 -5.88 19.95 11.59
CA VAL A 191 -7.23 19.36 11.65
C VAL A 191 -7.52 18.58 10.38
N GLU A 192 -7.16 19.13 9.22
CA GLU A 192 -7.30 18.44 7.93
C GLU A 192 -6.42 17.19 7.86
N HIS A 193 -5.18 17.27 8.35
CA HIS A 193 -4.28 16.13 8.43
C HIS A 193 -4.82 15.03 9.34
N ASP A 194 -5.29 15.37 10.54
CA ASP A 194 -5.90 14.41 11.48
C ASP A 194 -7.17 13.77 10.88
N TYR A 195 -8.03 14.56 10.25
CA TYR A 195 -9.21 14.07 9.54
C TYR A 195 -8.82 13.12 8.39
N TYR A 196 -7.80 13.50 7.60
CA TYR A 196 -7.27 12.68 6.52
C TYR A 196 -6.74 11.35 7.06
N GLN A 197 -5.89 11.36 8.09
CA GLN A 197 -5.32 10.14 8.68
C GLN A 197 -6.43 9.25 9.26
N LYS A 198 -7.38 9.80 10.02
CA LYS A 198 -8.51 9.04 10.57
C LYS A 198 -9.36 8.41 9.48
N THR A 199 -9.62 9.14 8.39
CA THR A 199 -10.40 8.65 7.27
C THR A 199 -9.64 7.55 6.52
N LEU A 200 -8.35 7.75 6.25
CA LEU A 200 -7.48 6.76 5.64
C LEU A 200 -7.43 5.47 6.46
N GLN A 201 -7.28 5.55 7.78
CA GLN A 201 -7.28 4.38 8.67
C GLN A 201 -8.61 3.62 8.63
N ARG A 202 -9.75 4.32 8.59
CA ARG A 202 -11.06 3.69 8.43
C ARG A 202 -11.20 3.00 7.08
N LEU A 203 -10.75 3.64 6.00
CA LEU A 203 -10.76 3.08 4.65
C LEU A 203 -9.86 1.83 4.56
N ILE A 204 -8.63 1.91 5.05
CA ILE A 204 -7.72 0.75 5.16
C ILE A 204 -8.33 -0.34 6.05
N GLY A 205 -9.18 0.00 7.01
CA GLY A 205 -9.94 -0.97 7.81
C GLY A 205 -10.91 -1.83 7.00
N VAL A 206 -11.34 -1.40 5.81
CA VAL A 206 -12.24 -2.18 4.95
C VAL A 206 -11.46 -3.25 4.18
N THR A 207 -11.88 -4.50 4.33
CA THR A 207 -11.29 -5.68 3.67
C THR A 207 -12.21 -6.20 2.58
N THR A 208 -11.67 -7.11 1.78
CA THR A 208 -12.44 -7.94 0.87
C THR A 208 -13.43 -8.83 1.63
N GLY A 209 -14.58 -9.08 1.02
CA GLY A 209 -15.70 -9.79 1.65
C GLY A 209 -16.60 -8.92 2.53
N MET A 210 -16.21 -7.70 2.88
CA MET A 210 -17.09 -6.74 3.56
C MET A 210 -18.15 -6.19 2.59
N GLU A 211 -19.25 -5.70 3.14
CA GLU A 211 -20.32 -5.04 2.38
C GLU A 211 -19.86 -3.68 1.84
N GLU A 212 -20.30 -3.33 0.62
CA GLU A 212 -20.14 -2.01 0.01
C GLU A 212 -20.53 -0.88 0.95
N LYS A 213 -21.63 -1.08 1.69
CA LYS A 213 -22.16 -0.10 2.64
C LYS A 213 -21.12 0.32 3.67
N LYS A 214 -20.20 -0.57 4.08
CA LYS A 214 -19.13 -0.23 5.02
C LYS A 214 -18.14 0.77 4.46
N VAL A 215 -17.87 0.71 3.15
CA VAL A 215 -17.05 1.71 2.46
C VAL A 215 -17.81 3.03 2.38
N ALA A 216 -19.07 2.98 1.95
CA ALA A 216 -19.92 4.17 1.77
C ALA A 216 -20.23 4.91 3.10
N GLU A 217 -20.26 4.21 4.24
CA GLU A 217 -20.42 4.77 5.59
C GLU A 217 -19.20 5.57 6.08
N ILE A 218 -18.02 5.40 5.46
CA ILE A 218 -16.81 6.12 5.86
C ILE A 218 -16.79 7.50 5.20
N ILE A 219 -16.81 7.52 3.88
CA ILE A 219 -16.84 8.71 3.05
C ILE A 219 -17.38 8.34 1.66
N LYS A 220 -18.07 9.29 1.02
CA LYS A 220 -18.56 9.10 -0.35
C LYS A 220 -17.37 8.94 -1.30
N PRO A 221 -17.45 8.03 -2.29
CA PRO A 221 -16.42 7.93 -3.32
C PRO A 221 -16.28 9.26 -4.07
N GLU A 222 -15.04 9.62 -4.37
CA GLU A 222 -14.70 10.85 -5.10
C GLU A 222 -14.87 10.64 -6.61
N ASP A 223 -14.60 9.42 -7.09
CA ASP A 223 -14.88 8.98 -8.45
C ASP A 223 -15.54 7.59 -8.41
N VAL A 224 -16.59 7.42 -9.22
CA VAL A 224 -17.33 6.16 -9.33
C VAL A 224 -17.43 5.79 -10.80
N SER A 225 -17.02 4.56 -11.12
CA SER A 225 -17.14 4.02 -12.45
C SER A 225 -17.95 2.73 -12.44
N PHE A 226 -18.99 2.67 -13.27
CA PHE A 226 -19.73 1.45 -13.53
C PHE A 226 -18.98 0.63 -14.56
N VAL A 227 -18.56 -0.57 -14.17
CA VAL A 227 -17.84 -1.49 -15.04
C VAL A 227 -18.66 -2.76 -15.23
N ASN A 228 -18.40 -3.49 -16.30
CA ASN A 228 -19.14 -4.72 -16.55
C ASN A 228 -18.92 -5.72 -15.39
N GLY A 229 -19.97 -6.03 -14.63
CA GLY A 229 -19.95 -6.95 -13.49
C GLY A 229 -19.75 -6.29 -12.12
N GLY A 230 -19.69 -4.96 -12.01
CA GLY A 230 -19.57 -4.29 -10.73
C GLY A 230 -19.41 -2.77 -10.81
N LEU A 231 -18.93 -2.18 -9.73
CA LEU A 231 -18.63 -0.76 -9.63
C LEU A 231 -17.26 -0.56 -9.01
N ILE A 232 -16.58 0.50 -9.42
CA ILE A 232 -15.35 0.97 -8.80
C ILE A 232 -15.69 2.18 -7.95
N MET A 233 -15.36 2.10 -6.66
CA MET A 233 -15.37 3.23 -5.74
C MET A 233 -13.93 3.71 -5.58
N ALA A 234 -13.56 4.79 -6.25
CA ALA A 234 -12.23 5.35 -6.18
C ALA A 234 -12.17 6.54 -5.21
N TYR A 235 -11.05 6.60 -4.51
CA TYR A 235 -10.69 7.61 -3.53
C TYR A 235 -9.29 8.14 -3.87
N PRO A 236 -9.13 8.87 -5.00
CA PRO A 236 -7.83 9.38 -5.44
C PRO A 236 -7.04 10.11 -4.36
N ARG A 237 -7.70 10.93 -3.53
CA ARG A 237 -7.06 11.65 -2.43
C ARG A 237 -6.35 10.70 -1.45
N PHE A 238 -6.86 9.48 -1.28
CA PHE A 238 -6.32 8.45 -0.38
C PHE A 238 -5.53 7.38 -1.13
N SER A 239 -5.30 7.55 -2.44
CA SER A 239 -4.63 6.56 -3.31
C SER A 239 -5.21 5.16 -3.15
N LEU A 240 -6.54 5.05 -3.18
CA LEU A 240 -7.25 3.81 -2.88
C LEU A 240 -8.45 3.65 -3.80
N GLU A 241 -8.74 2.41 -4.16
CA GLU A 241 -10.01 2.06 -4.79
C GLU A 241 -10.52 0.71 -4.31
N TYR A 242 -11.84 0.54 -4.45
CA TYR A 242 -12.53 -0.70 -4.19
C TYR A 242 -13.27 -1.12 -5.45
N PHE A 243 -13.09 -2.37 -5.84
CA PHE A 243 -13.98 -3.01 -6.79
C PHE A 243 -15.07 -3.75 -6.00
N VAL A 244 -16.32 -3.37 -6.24
CA VAL A 244 -17.49 -3.92 -5.57
C VAL A 244 -18.35 -4.65 -6.60
N SER A 245 -18.80 -5.84 -6.24
CA SER A 245 -19.74 -6.63 -7.05
C SER A 245 -20.72 -7.35 -6.14
N ASN A 246 -22.01 -7.30 -6.49
CA ASN A 246 -23.12 -7.82 -5.71
C ASN A 246 -23.14 -7.27 -4.27
N GLY A 247 -22.87 -5.97 -4.10
CA GLY A 247 -22.85 -5.30 -2.80
C GLY A 247 -21.70 -5.71 -1.87
N ILE A 248 -20.69 -6.43 -2.38
CA ILE A 248 -19.54 -6.92 -1.61
C ILE A 248 -18.23 -6.39 -2.22
N VAL A 249 -17.32 -5.94 -1.38
CA VAL A 249 -15.94 -5.58 -1.76
C VAL A 249 -15.21 -6.84 -2.23
N LYS A 250 -14.86 -6.87 -3.51
CA LYS A 250 -14.13 -7.98 -4.14
C LYS A 250 -12.63 -7.71 -4.19
N VAL A 251 -12.23 -6.47 -4.44
CA VAL A 251 -10.83 -6.06 -4.48
C VAL A 251 -10.65 -4.74 -3.73
N VAL A 252 -9.57 -4.63 -3.00
CA VAL A 252 -9.01 -3.37 -2.48
C VAL A 252 -7.69 -3.15 -3.20
N GLN A 253 -7.49 -2.00 -3.84
CA GLN A 253 -6.28 -1.72 -4.64
C GLN A 253 -5.68 -0.37 -4.26
N GLN A 254 -4.36 -0.32 -4.10
CA GLN A 254 -3.59 0.89 -3.85
C GLN A 254 -2.30 0.87 -4.69
N PRO A 255 -1.95 1.96 -5.40
CA PRO A 255 -2.78 3.16 -5.63
C PRO A 255 -4.03 2.85 -6.47
N SER A 256 -4.97 3.79 -6.61
CA SER A 256 -6.15 3.61 -7.46
C SER A 256 -5.75 3.43 -8.93
N PHE A 257 -5.81 2.21 -9.44
CA PHE A 257 -5.51 1.91 -10.85
C PHE A 257 -6.50 2.59 -11.79
N HIS A 258 -7.77 2.69 -11.40
CA HIS A 258 -8.78 3.39 -12.17
C HIS A 258 -8.37 4.85 -12.43
N GLN A 259 -8.03 5.58 -11.38
CA GLN A 259 -7.62 6.98 -11.52
C GLN A 259 -6.32 7.10 -12.32
N LEU A 260 -5.32 6.26 -12.01
CA LEU A 260 -4.02 6.34 -12.68
C LEU A 260 -4.10 5.99 -14.15
N SER A 261 -4.89 4.99 -14.53
CA SER A 261 -5.06 4.60 -15.93
C SER A 261 -5.64 5.72 -16.80
N ARG A 262 -6.44 6.62 -16.20
CA ARG A 262 -7.06 7.76 -16.90
C ARG A 262 -6.20 9.01 -16.87
N SER A 263 -5.49 9.26 -15.78
CA SER A 263 -4.78 10.53 -15.55
C SER A 263 -3.26 10.44 -15.73
N GLN A 264 -2.66 9.27 -15.50
CA GLN A 264 -1.23 9.05 -15.43
C GLN A 264 -0.82 7.70 -16.03
N ALA A 265 -1.41 7.32 -17.17
CA ALA A 265 -1.18 6.01 -17.81
C ALA A 265 0.31 5.71 -18.11
N ALA A 266 1.13 6.75 -18.25
CA ALA A 266 2.58 6.64 -18.41
C ALA A 266 3.26 5.89 -17.25
N LEU A 267 2.67 5.84 -16.06
CA LEU A 267 3.19 5.06 -14.93
C LEU A 267 3.16 3.55 -15.17
N PHE A 268 2.35 3.06 -16.11
CA PHE A 268 2.30 1.65 -16.48
C PHE A 268 3.22 1.33 -17.66
N TYR A 269 3.89 2.33 -18.22
CA TYR A 269 4.72 2.15 -19.40
C TYR A 269 6.06 1.50 -19.04
N LEU A 270 6.36 0.38 -19.71
CA LEU A 270 7.68 -0.24 -19.70
C LEU A 270 8.23 -0.32 -21.13
N PRO A 271 9.45 0.19 -21.38
CA PRO A 271 10.07 0.12 -22.70
C PRO A 271 10.17 -1.31 -23.24
N GLY A 272 9.84 -1.47 -24.52
CA GLY A 272 9.94 -2.76 -25.23
C GLY A 272 8.80 -3.76 -24.93
N THR A 273 7.79 -3.36 -24.15
CA THR A 273 6.65 -4.21 -23.84
C THR A 273 5.81 -4.52 -25.08
N LYS A 274 5.46 -5.80 -25.25
CA LYS A 274 4.50 -6.31 -26.24
C LYS A 274 3.09 -6.23 -25.66
N TRP A 275 2.46 -5.07 -25.79
CA TRP A 275 1.17 -4.76 -25.17
C TRP A 275 0.03 -5.69 -25.60
N ASP A 276 0.09 -6.25 -26.80
CA ASP A 276 -0.82 -7.28 -27.30
C ASP A 276 -0.74 -8.59 -26.51
N GLN A 277 0.38 -8.84 -25.82
CA GLN A 277 0.58 -10.01 -24.96
C GLN A 277 0.16 -9.77 -23.51
N CYS A 278 -0.20 -8.54 -23.14
CA CYS A 278 -0.74 -8.23 -21.80
C CYS A 278 -2.14 -8.82 -21.61
N THR A 279 -2.15 -10.12 -21.36
CA THR A 279 -3.32 -10.96 -21.12
C THR A 279 -3.08 -11.78 -19.85
N LEU A 280 -4.14 -12.41 -19.32
CA LEU A 280 -4.06 -13.28 -18.15
C LEU A 280 -2.94 -14.34 -18.24
N GLN A 281 -2.73 -14.92 -19.42
CA GLN A 281 -1.72 -15.98 -19.61
C GLN A 281 -0.39 -15.46 -20.18
N GLY A 282 -0.40 -14.29 -20.83
CA GLY A 282 0.74 -13.79 -21.59
C GLY A 282 1.59 -12.74 -20.88
N TRP A 283 1.11 -12.14 -19.78
CA TRP A 283 1.75 -10.96 -19.18
C TRP A 283 3.22 -11.17 -18.82
N ARG A 284 3.63 -12.37 -18.39
CA ARG A 284 5.04 -12.70 -18.08
C ARG A 284 5.98 -12.51 -19.26
N ASN A 285 5.48 -12.79 -20.46
CA ASN A 285 6.25 -12.72 -21.71
C ASN A 285 6.07 -11.38 -22.43
N ALA A 286 5.15 -10.54 -21.95
CA ALA A 286 4.87 -9.24 -22.55
C ALA A 286 6.03 -8.27 -22.36
N VAL A 287 6.69 -8.32 -21.19
CA VAL A 287 7.84 -7.47 -20.90
C VAL A 287 9.12 -8.22 -21.25
N PRO A 288 10.02 -7.63 -22.06
CA PRO A 288 11.30 -8.26 -22.38
C PRO A 288 12.09 -8.50 -21.09
N ALA A 289 12.92 -9.53 -21.07
CA ALA A 289 13.89 -9.72 -19.99
C ALA A 289 14.84 -8.52 -19.98
N GLN A 290 14.52 -7.51 -19.18
CA GLN A 290 15.40 -6.39 -18.94
C GLN A 290 16.46 -6.88 -17.96
N THR A 291 17.72 -6.84 -18.37
CA THR A 291 18.82 -6.62 -17.43
C THR A 291 18.55 -5.24 -16.82
N PHE A 292 17.91 -5.20 -15.66
CA PHE A 292 17.96 -4.01 -14.82
C PHE A 292 19.43 -3.87 -14.42
N ASP A 293 20.20 -3.17 -15.24
CA ASP A 293 21.60 -2.90 -14.94
C ASP A 293 21.63 -2.24 -13.56
N VAL A 294 22.15 -3.00 -12.59
CA VAL A 294 22.73 -2.46 -11.39
C VAL A 294 23.76 -1.47 -11.90
N LEU A 295 23.43 -0.18 -11.90
CA LEU A 295 24.43 0.85 -12.21
C LEU A 295 25.64 0.56 -11.33
N PRO A 296 26.83 0.37 -11.92
CA PRO A 296 28.02 0.10 -11.14
C PRO A 296 28.20 1.26 -10.16
N HIS A 297 28.36 0.93 -8.88
CA HIS A 297 28.80 1.85 -7.85
C HIS A 297 30.14 2.47 -8.28
N THR A 298 30.11 3.61 -8.98
CA THR A 298 31.25 4.51 -9.04
C THR A 298 31.12 5.47 -7.87
N ALA A 299 31.78 5.10 -6.77
CA ALA A 299 32.09 6.02 -5.68
C ALA A 299 33.10 7.08 -6.17
N PRO A 300 32.99 8.34 -5.72
CA PRO A 300 34.16 9.12 -5.34
C PRO A 300 34.60 8.80 -3.91
#